data_AF-A0A016VZ44-F1
#
_entry.id   AF-A0A016VZ44-F1
#
_cell.length_a   1.000
_cell.length_b   1.000
_cell.length_c   1.000
_cell.angle_alpha   90.00
_cell.angle_beta   90.00
_cell.angle_gamma   90.00
#
_symmetry.space_group_name_H-M   'P 1'
#
loop_
_entity.id
_entity.type
_entity.pdbx_description
1 polymer ?
#
loop_
_entity_poly.entity_id
_entity_poly.type
_entity_poly.pdbx_seq_one_letter_code
_entity_poly.pdbx_strand_id
1 'polypeptide(L)'
;MQCVGSCCDSYERCHPHSIRKQERPVVEMVYVGNGRFMLNQTLNITMEEHTSCSCYDCGSDVPDCSHGFVIGSDCKCQCANKSERNNCQGDGCC
;
A
#
# COMPACT_ATOMS: atom_id res chain seq x y z
N MET A 1 7.59 7.46 6.57
CA MET A 1 8.55 6.73 5.71
C MET A 1 8.21 7.04 4.26
N GLN A 2 9.17 7.10 3.35
CA GLN A 2 8.90 7.27 1.91
C GLN A 2 8.70 5.88 1.28
N CYS A 3 7.54 5.29 1.55
CA CYS A 3 7.14 4.00 1.01
C CYS A 3 6.01 4.16 -0.03
N VAL A 4 5.84 3.15 -0.87
CA VAL A 4 4.77 3.04 -1.85
C VAL A 4 4.17 1.64 -1.79
N GLY A 5 2.84 1.56 -1.96
CA GLY A 5 2.08 0.31 -1.89
C GLY A 5 1.09 0.30 -0.73
N SER A 6 0.12 -0.60 -0.81
CA SER A 6 -1.03 -0.68 0.12
C SER A 6 -0.64 -0.92 1.59
N CYS A 7 0.56 -1.47 1.83
CA CYS A 7 1.16 -1.60 3.16
C CYS A 7 1.61 -0.27 3.76
N CYS A 8 2.07 0.65 2.92
CA CYS A 8 2.61 1.92 3.37
C CYS A 8 1.50 2.76 4.02
N ASP A 9 0.28 2.68 3.46
CA ASP A 9 -0.90 3.38 3.96
C ASP A 9 -1.42 2.81 5.28
N SER A 10 -1.14 1.53 5.56
CA SER A 10 -1.60 0.79 6.74
C SER A 10 -0.45 0.37 7.67
N TYR A 11 0.67 1.11 7.67
CA TYR A 11 1.90 0.76 8.40
C TYR A 11 1.70 0.52 9.91
N GLU A 12 0.68 1.15 10.51
CA GLU A 12 0.32 0.96 11.93
C GLU A 12 -0.36 -0.39 12.20
N ARG A 13 -0.89 -1.06 11.16
CA ARG A 13 -1.69 -2.29 11.26
C ARG A 13 -1.07 -3.46 10.50
N CYS A 14 -0.16 -3.22 9.57
CA CYS A 14 0.57 -4.24 8.83
C CYS A 14 2.03 -3.83 8.67
N HIS A 15 2.93 -4.82 8.67
CA HIS A 15 4.34 -4.60 8.34
C HIS A 15 4.67 -5.16 6.96
N PRO A 16 5.55 -4.49 6.19
CA PRO A 16 5.97 -5.02 4.91
C PRO A 16 6.74 -6.33 5.11
N HIS A 17 6.25 -7.39 4.49
CA HIS A 17 6.93 -8.69 4.51
C HIS A 17 8.08 -8.73 3.50
N SER A 18 7.92 -8.06 2.36
CA SER A 18 8.97 -7.88 1.36
C SER A 18 9.04 -6.41 0.95
N ILE A 19 10.26 -5.87 1.03
CA ILE A 19 10.59 -4.50 0.66
C ILE A 19 11.55 -4.55 -0.52
N ARG A 20 11.23 -3.82 -1.59
CA ARG A 20 12.15 -3.54 -2.70
C ARG A 20 12.49 -2.07 -2.70
N LYS A 21 13.78 -1.73 -2.71
CA LYS A 21 14.21 -0.35 -2.90
C LYS A 21 14.14 0.01 -4.39
N GLN A 22 13.48 1.11 -4.70
CA GLN A 22 13.32 1.58 -6.07
C GLN A 22 13.69 3.06 -6.16
N GLU A 23 14.50 3.41 -7.15
CA GLU A 23 14.79 4.80 -7.46
C GLU A 23 13.67 5.41 -8.29
N ARG A 24 13.16 6.56 -7.85
CA ARG A 24 12.11 7.31 -8.55
C ARG A 24 12.59 8.74 -8.81
N PRO A 25 12.42 9.27 -10.04
CA PRO A 25 12.71 10.66 -10.33
C PRO A 25 11.60 11.55 -9.74
N VAL A 26 12.00 12.54 -8.96
CA VAL A 26 11.14 13.60 -8.43
C VAL A 26 11.58 14.92 -9.00
N VAL A 27 10.61 15.69 -9.50
CA VAL A 27 10.87 17.00 -10.10
C VAL A 27 10.63 18.08 -9.05
N GLU A 28 11.66 18.85 -8.74
CA GLU A 28 11.53 20.06 -7.94
C GLU A 28 11.05 21.20 -8.83
N MET A 29 9.92 21.80 -8.43
CA MET A 29 9.34 22.95 -9.09
C MET A 29 9.45 24.16 -8.18
N VAL A 30 9.97 25.27 -8.71
CA VAL A 30 10.08 26.54 -8.01
C VAL A 30 9.00 27.49 -8.51
N TYR A 31 8.27 28.10 -7.59
CA TYR A 31 7.26 29.10 -7.92
C TYR A 31 7.93 30.39 -8.37
N VAL A 32 7.60 30.86 -9.58
CA VAL A 32 8.20 32.07 -10.19
C VAL A 32 7.22 33.26 -10.27
N GLY A 33 6.05 33.13 -9.63
CA GLY A 33 5.01 34.17 -9.65
C GLY A 33 3.98 33.99 -10.76
N ASN A 34 2.90 34.77 -10.72
CA ASN A 34 1.80 34.76 -11.70
C ASN A 34 1.20 33.36 -11.96
N GLY A 35 1.12 32.51 -10.92
CA GLY A 35 0.59 31.15 -11.05
C GLY A 35 1.49 30.20 -11.85
N ARG A 36 2.75 30.57 -12.10
CA ARG A 36 3.70 29.76 -12.87
C ARG A 36 4.73 29.09 -11.96
N PHE A 37 5.10 27.88 -12.37
CA PHE A 37 6.15 27.08 -11.76
C PHE A 37 7.21 26.79 -12.82
N MET A 38 8.47 26.87 -12.42
CA MET A 38 9.61 26.53 -13.26
C MET A 38 10.24 25.25 -12.73
N LEU A 39 10.61 24.35 -13.64
CA LEU A 39 11.37 23.16 -13.29
C LEU A 39 12.78 23.58 -12.84
N ASN A 40 13.13 23.30 -11.59
CA ASN A 40 14.44 23.63 -11.04
C ASN A 40 15.45 22.50 -11.27
N GLN A 41 15.10 21.30 -10.80
CA GLN A 41 15.94 20.11 -10.92
C GLN A 41 15.11 18.83 -10.84
N THR A 42 15.67 17.72 -11.34
CA THR A 42 15.12 16.38 -11.17
C THR A 42 16.07 15.57 -10.29
N LEU A 43 15.56 15.00 -9.22
CA LEU A 43 16.32 14.25 -8.21
C LEU A 43 15.86 12.78 -8.24
N ASN A 44 16.80 11.85 -8.24
CA ASN A 44 16.47 10.44 -8.02
C ASN A 44 16.45 10.18 -6.52
N ILE A 45 15.28 9.85 -5.99
CA ILE A 45 15.12 9.46 -4.59
C ILE A 45 14.92 7.95 -4.50
N THR A 46 15.49 7.34 -3.48
CA THR A 46 15.24 5.92 -3.16
C THR A 46 13.96 5.83 -2.33
N MET A 47 12.96 5.12 -2.84
CA MET A 47 11.72 4.82 -2.13
C MET A 47 11.62 3.32 -1.84
N GLU A 48 10.92 2.96 -0.76
CA GLU A 48 10.64 1.57 -0.42
C GLU A 48 9.31 1.13 -1.04
N GLU A 49 9.36 0.17 -1.96
CA GLU A 49 8.20 -0.48 -2.54
C GLU A 49 7.85 -1.71 -1.70
N HIS A 50 6.71 -1.66 -1.02
CA HIS A 50 6.22 -2.77 -0.21
C HIS A 50 5.42 -3.72 -1.12
N THR A 51 6.08 -4.79 -1.59
CA THR A 51 5.49 -5.74 -2.55
C THR A 51 4.58 -6.77 -1.90
N SER A 52 4.74 -7.00 -0.59
CA SER A 52 3.85 -7.85 0.21
C SER A 52 3.72 -7.34 1.64
N CYS A 53 2.57 -7.59 2.24
CA CYS A 53 2.22 -7.21 3.61
C CYS A 53 2.05 -8.44 4.49
N SER A 54 2.57 -8.37 5.72
CA SER A 54 2.29 -9.32 6.78
C SER A 54 1.48 -8.62 7.88
N CYS A 55 0.40 -9.26 8.28
CA CYS A 55 -0.40 -8.90 9.44
C CYS A 55 -0.01 -9.69 10.69
N TYR A 56 0.76 -10.78 10.50
CA TYR A 56 1.22 -11.67 11.57
C TYR A 56 2.15 -10.97 12.56
N ASP A 57 2.81 -9.90 12.14
CA ASP A 57 3.76 -9.15 12.96
C ASP A 57 3.10 -8.00 13.75
N CYS A 58 1.82 -7.69 13.50
CA CYS A 58 1.11 -6.56 14.12
C CYS A 58 0.24 -6.96 15.33
N GLY A 59 0.15 -8.25 15.66
CA GLY A 59 -0.57 -8.76 16.81
C GLY A 59 -1.14 -10.16 16.58
N SER A 60 -1.49 -10.85 17.66
CA SER A 60 -1.96 -12.24 17.65
C SER A 60 -3.35 -12.47 17.01
N ASP A 61 -4.02 -11.40 16.56
CA ASP A 61 -5.37 -11.44 15.99
C ASP A 61 -5.33 -11.45 14.46
N VAL A 62 -4.60 -12.40 13.87
CA VAL A 62 -4.71 -12.62 12.43
C VAL A 62 -6.01 -13.35 12.15
N PRO A 63 -6.96 -12.75 11.41
CA PRO A 63 -8.23 -13.40 11.14
C PRO A 63 -8.01 -14.62 10.25
N ASP A 64 -8.52 -15.77 10.68
CA ASP A 64 -8.59 -16.96 9.85
C ASP A 64 -9.68 -16.74 8.79
N CYS A 65 -9.25 -16.41 7.57
CA CYS A 65 -10.17 -16.10 6.48
C CYS A 65 -10.74 -17.39 5.89
N SER A 66 -12.05 -17.45 5.75
CA SER A 66 -12.74 -18.57 5.10
C SER A 66 -12.27 -18.76 3.65
N HIS A 67 -12.40 -19.99 3.12
CA HIS A 67 -12.02 -20.32 1.74
C HIS A 67 -12.57 -19.29 0.72
N GLY A 68 -11.67 -18.64 -0.02
CA GLY A 68 -12.00 -17.62 -1.03
C GLY A 68 -11.75 -16.18 -0.59
N PHE A 69 -11.48 -15.94 0.69
CA PHE A 69 -11.04 -14.64 1.21
C PHE A 69 -9.53 -14.63 1.43
N VAL A 70 -8.91 -13.48 1.15
CA VAL A 70 -7.49 -13.22 1.39
C VAL A 70 -7.34 -12.09 2.39
N ILE A 71 -6.26 -12.11 3.18
CA ILE A 71 -5.96 -11.02 4.11
C ILE A 71 -5.53 -9.80 3.29
N GLY A 72 -6.30 -8.71 3.39
CA GLY A 72 -6.00 -7.43 2.77
C GLY A 72 -4.87 -6.68 3.47
N SER A 73 -4.43 -5.58 2.88
CA SER A 73 -3.41 -4.70 3.48
C SER A 73 -3.86 -4.01 4.78
N ASP A 74 -5.16 -4.02 5.07
CA ASP A 74 -5.76 -3.52 6.31
C ASP A 74 -5.88 -4.61 7.40
N CYS A 75 -5.33 -5.79 7.13
CA CYS A 75 -5.42 -6.97 8.00
C CYS A 75 -6.85 -7.46 8.26
N LYS A 76 -7.75 -7.24 7.30
CA LYS A 76 -9.09 -7.82 7.27
C LYS A 76 -9.22 -8.82 6.13
N CYS A 77 -10.13 -9.77 6.28
CA CYS A 77 -10.48 -10.68 5.19
C CYS A 77 -11.21 -9.91 4.09
N GLN A 78 -10.64 -9.92 2.89
CA GLN A 78 -11.20 -9.29 1.70
C GLN A 78 -11.25 -10.30 0.55
N CYS A 79 -12.10 -10.04 -0.44
CA CYS A 79 -12.08 -10.81 -1.68
C CYS A 79 -10.77 -10.60 -2.44
N ALA A 80 -10.16 -11.68 -2.91
CA ALA A 80 -8.96 -11.61 -3.78
C ALA A 80 -9.23 -10.79 -5.05
N ASN A 81 -10.43 -10.88 -5.60
CA ASN A 81 -10.85 -10.13 -6.77
C ASN A 81 -12.09 -9.28 -6.46
N LYS A 82 -11.98 -7.97 -6.59
CA LYS A 82 -13.15 -7.05 -6.53
C LYS A 82 -14.17 -7.35 -7.63
N SER A 83 -13.74 -7.93 -8.76
CA SER A 83 -14.58 -8.36 -9.88
C SER A 83 -15.39 -9.64 -9.57
N GLU A 84 -14.93 -10.45 -8.62
CA GLU A 84 -15.58 -11.69 -8.18
C GLU A 84 -16.31 -11.50 -6.83
N ARG A 85 -16.69 -10.25 -6.52
CA ARG A 85 -17.42 -9.90 -5.29
C ARG A 85 -18.71 -10.73 -5.11
N ASN A 86 -19.28 -11.22 -6.22
CA ASN A 86 -20.46 -12.09 -6.23
C ASN A 86 -20.16 -13.55 -5.83
N ASN A 87 -18.91 -14.00 -5.95
CA ASN A 87 -18.48 -15.35 -5.55
C ASN A 87 -17.99 -15.40 -4.10
N CYS A 88 -17.63 -14.25 -3.51
CA CYS A 88 -17.37 -14.16 -2.08
C CYS A 88 -18.70 -14.07 -1.29
N GLN A 89 -19.50 -15.13 -1.32
CA GLN A 89 -20.63 -15.25 -0.39
C GLN A 89 -20.12 -15.78 0.95
N GLY A 90 -19.81 -14.86 1.85
CA GLY A 90 -19.53 -15.14 3.25
C GLY A 90 -19.90 -13.91 4.09
N ASP A 91 -20.54 -14.14 5.25
CA ASP A 91 -21.13 -13.14 6.17
C ASP A 91 -20.08 -12.17 6.77
N GLY A 92 -19.48 -11.32 5.94
CA GLY A 92 -18.44 -10.38 6.37
C GLY A 92 -18.28 -9.14 5.48
N CYS A 93 -19.17 -8.93 4.52
CA CYS A 93 -19.27 -7.66 3.80
C CYS A 93 -20.21 -6.70 4.55
N CYS A 94 -19.75 -6.11 5.65
CA CYS A 94 -20.33 -4.93 6.27
C CYS A 94 -19.20 -4.00 6.75
#